data_AF-A0A511MX68-F1
#
_entry.id   AF-A0A511MX68-F1
#
_cell.length_a   1.000
_cell.length_b   1.000
_cell.length_c   1.000
_cell.angle_alpha   90.00
_cell.angle_beta   90.00
_cell.angle_gamma   90.00
#
_symmetry.space_group_name_H-M   'P 1'
#
loop_
_entity.id
_entity.type
_entity.pdbx_description
1 polymer ?
#
loop_
_entity_poly.entity_id
_entity_poly.type
_entity_poly.pdbx_seq_one_letter_code
_entity_poly.pdbx_strand_id
1 'polypeptide(L)'
;MQLNLTRGEDNVIGTLVRPGLQCAANLKVLTQQSDQLIARQDRLYGGGNCVSDQLVVIRRTAGQMSVNFGTGDTDLPLTSNAAAGSSLLKPGVYSAVAVQRNPAASYALQLVVSQTAQGAVVSALYPDQGCASRLQFQRNEGNVARFTEQVQHGTCLNGGTVRLDIQAGTGNLRYQWSKNEVPATVEAFLRPGALPRK
;
A
#
# COMPACT_ATOMS: atom_id res chain seq x y z
N MET A 1 7.03 5.23 9.90
CA MET A 1 5.83 4.38 9.78
C MET A 1 5.00 4.93 8.63
N GLN A 2 4.35 4.08 7.84
CA GLN A 2 3.45 4.56 6.78
C GLN A 2 2.05 4.03 7.03
N LEU A 3 1.08 4.95 7.05
CA LEU A 3 -0.34 4.63 7.15
C LEU A 3 -1.01 5.11 5.88
N ASN A 4 -1.57 4.18 5.11
CA ASN A 4 -2.38 4.51 3.94
C ASN A 4 -3.83 4.27 4.29
N LEU A 5 -4.58 5.35 4.54
CA LEU A 5 -6.02 5.24 4.77
C LEU A 5 -6.78 5.28 3.44
N THR A 6 -7.70 4.35 3.25
CA THR A 6 -8.66 4.28 2.14
C THR A 6 -10.03 4.07 2.74
N ARG A 7 -11.10 4.59 2.12
CA ARG A 7 -12.45 4.20 2.53
C ARG A 7 -12.73 2.85 1.85
N GLY A 8 -12.45 1.74 2.54
CA GLY A 8 -12.68 0.39 2.01
C GLY A 8 -14.05 -0.16 2.36
N GLU A 9 -14.42 -1.23 1.65
CA GLU A 9 -15.54 -2.11 1.99
C GLU A 9 -15.18 -2.94 3.25
N ASP A 10 -16.16 -3.45 3.99
CA ASP A 10 -15.97 -4.30 5.19
C ASP A 10 -15.22 -3.67 6.39
N ASN A 11 -15.31 -2.35 6.57
CA ASN A 11 -14.64 -1.59 7.64
C ASN A 11 -13.11 -1.63 7.59
N VAL A 12 -12.48 -2.13 6.51
CA VAL A 12 -11.03 -2.00 6.32
C VAL A 12 -10.74 -0.60 5.79
N ILE A 13 -10.04 0.20 6.57
CA ILE A 13 -9.80 1.60 6.22
C ILE A 13 -8.39 1.86 5.73
N GLY A 14 -7.56 0.86 5.56
CA GLY A 14 -6.18 1.12 5.18
C GLY A 14 -5.20 0.04 5.54
N THR A 15 -3.96 0.34 5.18
CA THR A 15 -2.81 -0.52 5.41
C THR A 15 -1.80 0.25 6.24
N LEU A 16 -1.38 -0.39 7.31
CA LEU A 16 -0.27 0.04 8.14
C LEU A 16 0.97 -0.72 7.70
N VAL A 17 2.04 0.01 7.40
CA VAL A 17 3.37 -0.54 7.15
C VAL A 17 4.31 -0.05 8.24
N ARG A 18 4.95 -1.00 8.93
CA ARG A 18 6.00 -0.78 9.92
C ARG A 18 7.33 -1.34 9.39
N PRO A 19 8.08 -0.55 8.59
CA PRO A 19 9.36 -0.96 8.01
C PRO A 19 10.33 -1.58 9.02
N GLY A 20 10.58 -0.91 10.14
CA GLY A 20 11.52 -1.41 11.16
C GLY A 20 11.12 -2.75 11.79
N LEU A 21 9.88 -3.21 11.58
CA LEU A 21 9.36 -4.47 12.10
C LEU A 21 9.04 -5.48 10.99
N GLN A 22 9.42 -5.19 9.74
CA GLN A 22 9.12 -6.03 8.57
C GLN A 22 7.64 -6.45 8.51
N CYS A 23 6.75 -5.54 8.89
CA CYS A 23 5.35 -5.84 9.14
C CYS A 23 4.47 -4.93 8.31
N ALA A 24 3.49 -5.53 7.63
CA ALA A 24 2.33 -4.79 7.18
C ALA A 24 1.05 -5.49 7.61
N ALA A 25 0.01 -4.69 7.77
CA ALA A 25 -1.27 -5.18 8.22
C ALA A 25 -2.39 -4.27 7.76
N ASN A 26 -3.56 -4.85 7.62
CA ASN A 26 -4.80 -4.12 7.44
C ASN A 26 -5.23 -3.51 8.76
N LEU A 27 -5.94 -2.42 8.64
CA LEU A 27 -6.63 -1.82 9.76
C LEU A 27 -8.12 -1.95 9.56
N LYS A 28 -8.74 -2.79 10.39
CA LYS A 28 -10.19 -2.95 10.45
C LYS A 28 -10.75 -2.04 11.54
N VAL A 29 -11.53 -1.03 11.17
CA VAL A 29 -12.14 -0.13 12.16
C VAL A 29 -13.04 -0.91 13.09
N LEU A 30 -12.81 -0.72 14.38
CA LEU A 30 -13.68 -1.17 15.44
C LEU A 30 -14.60 -0.04 15.88
N THR A 31 -14.05 1.17 16.05
CA THR A 31 -14.84 2.35 16.40
C THR A 31 -14.20 3.63 15.87
N GLN A 32 -15.04 4.64 15.65
CA GLN A 32 -14.65 5.96 15.19
C GLN A 32 -15.24 7.02 16.12
N GLN A 33 -14.39 7.93 16.58
CA GLN A 33 -14.72 9.09 17.38
C GLN A 33 -14.34 10.36 16.60
N SER A 34 -14.63 11.55 17.17
CA SER A 34 -14.37 12.84 16.53
C SER A 34 -12.89 13.07 16.19
N ASP A 35 -12.00 12.60 17.05
CA ASP A 35 -10.55 12.83 17.00
C ASP A 35 -9.75 11.51 16.99
N GLN A 36 -10.42 10.37 17.09
CA GLN A 36 -9.77 9.07 17.17
C GLN A 36 -10.43 8.03 16.27
N LEU A 37 -9.61 7.15 15.77
CA LEU A 37 -10.04 5.96 15.08
C LEU A 37 -9.35 4.77 15.74
N ILE A 38 -10.14 3.81 16.20
CA ILE A 38 -9.65 2.58 16.80
C ILE A 38 -9.85 1.48 15.77
N ALA A 39 -8.73 0.89 15.34
CA ALA A 39 -8.71 -0.21 14.40
C ALA A 39 -8.03 -1.43 15.02
N ARG A 40 -8.38 -2.60 14.50
CA ARG A 40 -7.65 -3.84 14.73
C ARG A 40 -6.69 -4.08 13.58
N GLN A 41 -5.45 -4.40 13.94
CA GLN A 41 -4.42 -4.80 13.01
C GLN A 41 -4.65 -6.26 12.57
N ASP A 42 -4.93 -6.48 11.30
CA ASP A 42 -5.00 -7.82 10.71
C ASP A 42 -3.79 -8.05 9.80
N ARG A 43 -2.93 -9.00 10.18
CA ARG A 43 -1.59 -9.15 9.60
C ARG A 43 -1.66 -9.51 8.11
N LEU A 44 -1.03 -8.69 7.28
CA LEU A 44 -0.79 -9.00 5.86
C LEU A 44 0.50 -9.81 5.71
N TYR A 45 1.60 -9.28 6.24
CA TYR A 45 2.91 -9.94 6.22
C TYR A 45 3.78 -9.49 7.39
N GLY A 46 4.80 -10.29 7.68
CA GLY A 46 5.76 -10.08 8.75
C GLY A 46 5.78 -11.27 9.70
N GLY A 47 6.98 -11.64 10.16
CA GLY A 47 7.20 -12.77 11.06
C GLY A 47 6.66 -12.53 12.47
N GLY A 48 7.35 -13.04 13.49
CA GLY A 48 6.96 -12.86 14.90
C GLY A 48 6.79 -11.40 15.35
N ASN A 49 7.37 -10.45 14.61
CA ASN A 49 7.33 -9.02 14.90
C ASN A 49 6.05 -8.31 14.41
N CYS A 50 5.17 -9.03 13.70
CA CYS A 50 3.88 -8.51 13.26
C CYS A 50 2.77 -9.16 14.09
N VAL A 51 2.35 -8.47 15.14
CA VAL A 51 1.30 -8.93 16.05
C VAL A 51 -0.04 -8.83 15.32
N SER A 52 -0.70 -9.97 15.12
CA SER A 52 -2.10 -10.01 14.67
C SER A 52 -3.02 -9.60 15.81
N ASP A 53 -4.16 -9.00 15.47
CA ASP A 53 -5.18 -8.54 16.41
C ASP A 53 -4.72 -7.43 17.38
N GLN A 54 -3.59 -6.77 17.10
CA GLN A 54 -3.15 -5.61 17.86
C GLN A 54 -4.13 -4.44 17.68
N LEU A 55 -4.51 -3.78 18.77
CA LEU A 55 -5.28 -2.55 18.70
C LEU A 55 -4.38 -1.41 18.23
N VAL A 56 -4.87 -0.65 17.27
CA VAL A 56 -4.21 0.50 16.69
C VAL A 56 -5.14 1.70 16.87
N VAL A 57 -4.70 2.67 17.65
CA VAL A 57 -5.42 3.93 17.85
C VAL A 57 -4.75 4.99 17.00
N ILE A 58 -5.46 5.48 15.99
CA ILE A 58 -5.05 6.60 15.16
C ILE A 58 -5.72 7.85 15.72
N ARG A 59 -4.93 8.84 16.17
CA ARG A 59 -5.47 10.08 16.72
C ARG A 59 -5.18 11.26 15.80
N ARG A 60 -6.05 12.26 15.84
CA ARG A 60 -5.86 13.56 15.24
C ARG A 60 -5.86 14.62 16.33
N THR A 61 -4.69 15.18 16.62
CA THR A 61 -4.53 16.25 17.63
C THR A 61 -3.98 17.49 16.95
N ALA A 62 -4.73 18.60 16.99
CA ALA A 62 -4.30 19.90 16.46
C ALA A 62 -3.75 19.85 15.01
N GLY A 63 -4.35 19.03 14.14
CA GLY A 63 -3.94 18.87 12.74
C GLY A 63 -2.79 17.88 12.51
N GLN A 64 -2.20 17.31 13.57
CA GLN A 64 -1.24 16.22 13.47
C GLN A 64 -1.94 14.88 13.64
N MET A 65 -1.55 13.90 12.83
CA MET A 65 -1.99 12.52 12.95
C MET A 65 -0.93 11.74 13.72
N SER A 66 -1.34 10.91 14.69
CA SER A 66 -0.48 9.97 15.38
C SER A 66 -1.08 8.57 15.36
N VAL A 67 -0.26 7.57 15.63
CA VAL A 67 -0.68 6.18 15.76
C VAL A 67 -0.07 5.57 17.02
N ASN A 68 -0.88 4.82 17.73
CA ASN A 68 -0.58 4.17 18.98
C ASN A 68 -0.97 2.69 18.90
N PHE A 69 -0.17 1.82 19.52
CA PHE A 69 -0.26 0.37 19.38
C PHE A 69 -0.72 -0.37 20.64
N GLY A 70 -1.17 0.37 21.66
CA GLY A 70 -1.66 -0.20 22.92
C GLY A 70 -1.48 0.73 24.12
N THR A 71 -2.06 0.33 25.24
CA THR A 71 -1.95 1.04 26.51
C THR A 71 -0.49 1.06 26.99
N GLY A 72 0.18 2.21 26.87
CA GLY A 72 1.56 2.41 27.33
C GLY A 72 2.55 2.75 26.22
N ASP A 73 2.19 2.56 24.95
CA ASP A 73 3.02 3.00 23.84
C ASP A 73 2.93 4.52 23.66
N THR A 74 4.04 5.12 23.22
CA THR A 74 4.06 6.53 22.84
C THR A 74 3.41 6.72 21.47
N ASP A 75 2.71 7.84 21.31
CA ASP A 75 2.11 8.22 20.03
C ASP A 75 3.21 8.46 18.99
N LEU A 76 3.21 7.66 17.93
CA LEU A 76 4.14 7.80 16.83
C LEU A 76 3.55 8.76 15.80
N PRO A 77 4.26 9.84 15.42
CA PRO A 77 3.75 10.78 14.44
C PRO A 77 3.60 10.11 13.07
N LEU A 78 2.47 10.36 12.42
CA LEU A 78 2.22 9.96 11.05
C LEU A 78 2.55 11.13 10.12
N THR A 79 3.62 11.01 9.36
CA THR A 79 3.95 11.98 8.32
C THR A 79 3.19 11.65 7.05
N SER A 80 2.13 12.42 6.75
CA SER A 80 1.47 12.34 5.46
C SER A 80 2.31 13.12 4.44
N ASN A 81 3.25 12.45 3.79
CA ASN A 81 3.86 12.99 2.59
C ASN A 81 2.83 12.82 1.46
N ALA A 82 1.96 13.79 1.25
CA ALA A 82 1.11 13.83 0.06
C ALA A 82 2.01 14.01 -1.16
N ALA A 83 2.04 13.02 -2.06
CA ALA A 83 2.64 13.22 -3.37
C ALA A 83 1.54 13.68 -4.33
N ALA A 84 1.88 14.55 -5.27
CA ALA A 84 1.02 14.81 -6.44
C ALA A 84 0.78 13.47 -7.13
N GLY A 85 -0.43 12.94 -7.04
CA GLY A 85 -0.75 11.57 -7.45
C GLY A 85 -1.57 11.50 -8.74
N SER A 86 -1.72 10.31 -9.32
CA SER A 86 -2.58 10.13 -10.50
C SER A 86 -4.06 10.33 -10.15
N SER A 87 -4.78 11.11 -10.96
CA SER A 87 -6.25 11.22 -10.91
C SER A 87 -6.99 10.03 -11.53
N LEU A 88 -6.27 9.15 -12.25
CA LEU A 88 -6.88 8.07 -13.00
C LEU A 88 -7.17 6.83 -12.13
N LEU A 89 -6.41 6.63 -11.05
CA LEU A 89 -6.52 5.45 -10.20
C LEU A 89 -7.67 5.58 -9.21
N LYS A 90 -8.54 4.57 -9.13
CA LYS A 90 -9.56 4.52 -8.09
C LYS A 90 -8.93 4.08 -6.76
N PRO A 91 -9.30 4.71 -5.62
CA PRO A 91 -8.84 4.25 -4.32
C PRO A 91 -9.33 2.82 -4.05
N GLY A 92 -8.53 2.04 -3.35
CA GLY A 92 -8.81 0.64 -3.04
C GLY A 92 -7.56 -0.21 -2.90
N VAL A 93 -7.79 -1.51 -2.70
CA VAL A 93 -6.75 -2.54 -2.66
C VAL A 93 -6.86 -3.37 -3.93
N TYR A 94 -5.71 -3.61 -4.56
CA TYR A 94 -5.60 -4.42 -5.77
C TYR A 94 -4.62 -5.55 -5.51
N SER A 95 -4.95 -6.76 -5.95
CA SER A 95 -4.09 -7.92 -5.78
C SER A 95 -3.76 -8.58 -7.12
N ALA A 96 -2.54 -9.08 -7.24
CA ALA A 96 -2.08 -9.87 -8.38
C ALA A 96 -0.98 -10.86 -7.95
N VAL A 97 -0.65 -11.78 -8.86
CA VAL A 97 0.63 -12.49 -8.84
C VAL A 97 1.47 -11.86 -9.95
N ALA A 98 2.61 -11.31 -9.58
CA ALA A 98 3.56 -10.78 -10.55
C ALA A 98 4.69 -11.79 -10.75
N VAL A 99 5.04 -12.00 -12.03
CA VAL A 99 6.08 -12.95 -12.43
C VAL A 99 7.32 -12.14 -12.80
N GLN A 100 8.39 -12.26 -12.02
CA GLN A 100 9.71 -11.76 -12.38
C GLN A 100 10.29 -12.59 -13.53
N ARG A 101 10.92 -11.91 -14.49
CA ARG A 101 11.63 -12.57 -15.61
C ARG A 101 13.01 -13.07 -15.22
N ASN A 102 13.70 -12.32 -14.36
CA ASN A 102 15.05 -12.64 -13.92
C ASN A 102 15.27 -12.19 -12.45
N PRO A 103 15.38 -13.13 -11.49
CA PRO A 103 15.15 -14.58 -11.65
C PRO A 103 13.70 -14.88 -12.09
N ALA A 104 13.48 -16.02 -12.76
CA ALA A 104 12.13 -16.47 -13.10
C ALA A 104 11.42 -16.92 -11.81
N ALA A 105 10.63 -16.03 -11.23
CA ALA A 105 9.95 -16.25 -9.95
C ALA A 105 8.58 -15.58 -9.94
N SER A 106 7.63 -16.11 -9.17
CA SER A 106 6.31 -15.49 -8.98
C SER A 106 6.16 -15.06 -7.54
N TYR A 107 5.59 -13.89 -7.31
CA TYR A 107 5.33 -13.37 -5.98
C TYR A 107 3.96 -12.69 -5.93
N ALA A 108 3.32 -12.76 -4.76
CA ALA A 108 2.14 -11.98 -4.48
C ALA A 108 2.47 -10.47 -4.50
N LEU A 109 1.64 -9.69 -5.17
CA LEU A 109 1.72 -8.23 -5.22
C LEU A 109 0.39 -7.66 -4.76
N GLN A 110 0.44 -6.69 -3.85
CA GLN A 110 -0.71 -5.90 -3.45
C GLN A 110 -0.41 -4.42 -3.67
N LEU A 111 -1.34 -3.72 -4.33
CA LEU A 111 -1.32 -2.26 -4.41
C LEU A 111 -2.40 -1.68 -3.50
N VAL A 112 -2.02 -0.67 -2.74
CA VAL A 112 -2.94 0.12 -1.93
C VAL A 112 -2.96 1.53 -2.50
N VAL A 113 -4.12 1.95 -3.00
CA VAL A 113 -4.35 3.27 -3.59
C VAL A 113 -5.22 4.08 -2.64
N SER A 114 -4.67 5.18 -2.13
CA SER A 114 -5.36 6.17 -1.29
C SER A 114 -5.53 7.48 -2.04
N GLN A 115 -6.72 8.08 -2.00
CA GLN A 115 -6.96 9.39 -2.59
C GLN A 115 -6.71 10.51 -1.57
N THR A 116 -6.07 11.58 -2.03
CA THR A 116 -5.81 12.81 -1.25
C THR A 116 -6.27 14.03 -2.06
N ALA A 117 -6.30 15.21 -1.43
CA ALA A 117 -6.55 16.46 -2.16
C ALA A 117 -5.50 16.74 -3.25
N GLN A 118 -4.32 16.11 -3.15
CA GLN A 118 -3.20 16.22 -4.08
C GLN A 118 -3.15 15.06 -5.10
N GLY A 119 -4.09 14.12 -5.06
CA GLY A 119 -4.16 12.95 -5.95
C GLY A 119 -3.89 11.61 -5.24
N ALA A 120 -3.71 10.54 -6.02
CA ALA A 120 -3.52 9.19 -5.50
C ALA A 120 -2.12 8.94 -4.89
N VAL A 121 -2.08 8.48 -3.64
CA VAL A 121 -0.91 7.84 -3.03
C VAL A 121 -0.99 6.34 -3.27
N VAL A 122 0.07 5.76 -3.83
CA VAL A 122 0.13 4.34 -4.16
C VAL A 122 1.28 3.66 -3.43
N SER A 123 0.98 2.57 -2.74
CA SER A 123 1.97 1.70 -2.11
C SER A 123 1.92 0.32 -2.73
N ALA A 124 3.08 -0.28 -2.97
CA ALA A 124 3.20 -1.67 -3.38
C ALA A 124 3.74 -2.51 -2.22
N LEU A 125 3.11 -3.65 -1.98
CA LEU A 125 3.49 -4.62 -0.97
C LEU A 125 3.83 -5.93 -1.68
N TYR A 126 4.93 -6.55 -1.25
CA TYR A 126 5.42 -7.83 -1.74
C TYR A 126 5.52 -8.79 -0.55
N PRO A 127 4.41 -9.42 -0.13
CA PRO A 127 4.34 -10.21 1.10
C PRO A 127 5.41 -11.30 1.17
N ASP A 128 5.61 -12.04 0.07
CA ASP A 128 6.56 -13.15 -0.01
C ASP A 128 8.02 -12.69 0.06
N GLN A 129 8.26 -11.41 -0.22
CA GLN A 129 9.58 -10.79 -0.16
C GLN A 129 9.79 -10.00 1.14
N GLY A 130 8.78 -9.92 2.02
CA GLY A 130 8.83 -9.13 3.23
C GLY A 130 9.10 -7.64 2.99
N CYS A 131 8.79 -7.14 1.81
CA CYS A 131 9.20 -5.81 1.37
C CYS A 131 8.00 -4.94 0.98
N ALA A 132 8.17 -3.62 1.12
CA ALA A 132 7.17 -2.64 0.72
C ALA A 132 7.83 -1.40 0.14
N SER A 133 7.16 -0.82 -0.84
CA SER A 133 7.63 0.37 -1.54
C SER A 133 6.51 1.38 -1.69
N ARG A 134 6.94 2.63 -1.90
CA ARG A 134 6.06 3.71 -2.28
C ARG A 134 6.23 3.96 -3.77
N LEU A 135 5.13 4.09 -4.48
CA LEU A 135 5.15 4.49 -5.88
C LEU A 135 4.99 6.01 -5.95
N GLN A 136 6.04 6.69 -6.41
CA GLN A 136 6.04 8.12 -6.67
C GLN A 136 5.49 8.37 -8.06
N PHE A 137 4.40 9.10 -8.17
CA PHE A 137 3.80 9.43 -9.46
C PHE A 137 4.76 10.29 -10.29
N GLN A 138 4.88 9.97 -11.57
CA GLN A 138 5.63 10.76 -12.54
C GLN A 138 4.68 11.57 -13.43
N ARG A 139 3.79 10.89 -14.15
CA ARG A 139 2.88 11.49 -15.13
C ARG A 139 1.78 10.52 -15.57
N ASN A 140 0.75 11.10 -16.18
CA ASN A 140 -0.26 10.35 -16.95
C ASN A 140 0.09 10.41 -18.44
N GLU A 141 -0.17 9.32 -19.17
CA GLU A 141 -0.09 9.19 -20.62
C GLU A 141 -1.39 8.53 -21.11
N GLY A 142 -2.42 9.34 -21.38
CA GLY A 142 -3.76 8.82 -21.65
C GLY A 142 -4.32 8.07 -20.43
N ASN A 143 -4.62 6.78 -20.59
CA ASN A 143 -5.11 5.90 -19.52
C ASN A 143 -4.00 5.17 -18.74
N VAL A 144 -2.74 5.56 -18.97
CA VAL A 144 -1.57 4.98 -18.29
C VAL A 144 -1.05 5.95 -17.25
N ALA A 145 -0.82 5.47 -16.03
CA ALA A 145 -0.13 6.22 -14.98
C ALA A 145 1.27 5.62 -14.75
N ARG A 146 2.31 6.47 -14.82
CA ARG A 146 3.70 6.07 -14.58
C ARG A 146 4.14 6.46 -13.18
N PHE A 147 4.87 5.55 -12.54
CA PHE A 147 5.42 5.74 -11.21
C PHE A 147 6.88 5.30 -11.14
N THR A 148 7.67 5.98 -10.31
CA THR A 148 8.96 5.47 -9.84
C THR A 148 8.76 4.75 -8.53
N GLU A 149 9.30 3.55 -8.41
CA GLU A 149 9.29 2.84 -7.14
C GLU A 149 10.41 3.38 -6.24
N GLN A 150 10.01 3.95 -5.11
CA GLN A 150 10.90 4.26 -4.01
C GLN A 150 10.74 3.19 -2.94
N VAL A 151 11.71 2.28 -2.88
CA VAL A 151 11.76 1.24 -1.85
C VAL A 151 11.84 1.89 -0.48
N GLN A 152 10.84 1.63 0.36
CA GLN A 152 10.81 2.13 1.74
C GLN A 152 11.42 1.10 2.70
N HIS A 153 11.37 -0.19 2.35
CA HIS A 153 11.89 -1.26 3.19
C HIS A 153 12.19 -2.55 2.42
N GLY A 154 13.24 -3.26 2.85
CA GLY A 154 13.69 -4.53 2.29
C GLY A 154 14.41 -4.37 0.94
N THR A 155 14.91 -5.48 0.41
CA THR A 155 15.35 -5.57 -0.99
C THR A 155 14.14 -5.96 -1.84
N CYS A 156 13.25 -5.00 -2.08
CA CYS A 156 12.30 -5.16 -3.19
C CYS A 156 13.07 -5.31 -4.51
N LEU A 157 12.35 -5.54 -5.62
CA LEU A 157 12.92 -5.41 -6.96
C LEU A 157 13.69 -4.07 -7.01
N ASN A 158 15.02 -4.13 -7.03
CA ASN A 158 15.87 -3.01 -6.63
C ASN A 158 15.72 -1.81 -7.56
N GLY A 159 14.90 -0.81 -7.17
CA GLY A 159 14.78 0.51 -7.80
C GLY A 159 14.40 0.46 -9.28
N GLY A 160 13.14 0.73 -9.59
CA GLY A 160 12.61 0.63 -10.95
C GLY A 160 11.46 1.58 -11.24
N THR A 161 10.96 1.50 -12.46
CA THR A 161 9.77 2.21 -12.91
C THR A 161 8.61 1.22 -12.99
N VAL A 162 7.51 1.58 -12.35
CA VAL A 162 6.25 0.86 -12.41
C VAL A 162 5.33 1.58 -13.39
N ARG A 163 4.79 0.82 -14.34
CA ARG A 163 3.71 1.23 -15.22
C ARG A 163 2.41 0.61 -14.74
N LEU A 164 1.41 1.45 -14.49
CA LEU A 164 0.03 1.03 -14.22
C LEU A 164 -0.85 1.47 -15.40
N ASP A 165 -1.38 0.50 -16.14
CA ASP A 165 -2.33 0.73 -17.22
C ASP A 165 -3.76 0.52 -16.69
N ILE A 166 -4.64 1.50 -16.87
CA ILE A 166 -6.01 1.39 -16.39
C ILE A 166 -6.88 0.86 -17.51
N GLN A 167 -7.38 -0.36 -17.32
CA GLN A 167 -8.35 -0.92 -18.26
C GLN A 167 -9.70 -0.23 -18.06
N ALA A 168 -10.00 0.72 -18.95
CA ALA A 168 -11.24 1.49 -18.95
C ALA A 168 -12.47 0.59 -18.71
N GLY A 169 -13.35 1.04 -17.80
CA GLY A 169 -14.62 0.37 -17.51
C GLY A 169 -14.57 -0.83 -16.57
N THR A 170 -13.41 -1.47 -16.35
CA THR A 170 -13.33 -2.72 -15.55
C THR A 170 -12.80 -2.53 -14.13
N GLY A 171 -12.07 -1.44 -13.88
CA GLY A 171 -11.34 -1.26 -12.62
C GLY A 171 -10.08 -2.12 -12.51
N ASN A 172 -9.79 -2.99 -13.47
CA ASN A 172 -8.54 -3.75 -13.49
C ASN A 172 -7.37 -2.85 -13.87
N LEU A 173 -6.21 -3.13 -13.27
CA LEU A 173 -4.95 -2.47 -13.62
C LEU A 173 -4.01 -3.50 -14.25
N ARG A 174 -3.28 -3.13 -15.30
CA ARG A 174 -2.12 -3.90 -15.73
C ARG A 174 -0.88 -3.32 -15.08
N TYR A 175 -0.13 -4.18 -14.42
CA TYR A 175 1.11 -3.87 -13.75
C TYR A 175 2.29 -4.36 -14.56
N GLN A 176 3.26 -3.48 -14.80
CA GLN A 176 4.56 -3.88 -15.32
C GLN A 176 5.65 -3.14 -14.54
N TRP A 177 6.60 -3.91 -14.02
CA TRP A 177 7.81 -3.38 -13.43
C TRP A 177 8.96 -3.44 -14.43
N SER A 178 9.75 -2.37 -14.49
CA SER A 178 10.91 -2.25 -15.36
C SER A 178 12.08 -1.61 -14.63
N LYS A 179 13.30 -1.98 -15.03
CA LYS A 179 14.53 -1.33 -14.56
C LYS A 179 15.34 -0.91 -15.77
N ASN A 180 15.74 0.36 -15.81
CA ASN A 180 16.44 0.94 -16.97
C ASN A 180 15.71 0.63 -18.28
N GLU A 181 14.38 0.79 -18.27
CA GLU A 181 13.48 0.51 -19.41
C GLU A 181 13.38 -0.97 -19.84
N VAL A 182 14.10 -1.87 -19.19
CA VAL A 182 13.98 -3.32 -19.41
C VAL A 182 12.86 -3.87 -18.52
N PRO A 183 11.80 -4.49 -19.08
CA PRO A 183 10.77 -5.13 -18.29
C PRO A 183 11.37 -6.26 -17.44
N ALA A 184 11.18 -6.19 -16.13
CA ALA A 184 11.63 -7.25 -15.23
C ALA A 184 10.47 -8.08 -14.70
N THR A 185 9.22 -7.71 -14.97
CA THR A 185 8.06 -8.59 -14.80
C THR A 185 7.36 -8.89 -16.11
N VAL A 186 6.65 -10.03 -16.14
CA VAL A 186 5.52 -10.22 -17.06
C VAL A 186 4.39 -9.31 -16.60
N GLU A 187 3.60 -8.81 -17.55
CA GLU A 187 2.42 -8.00 -17.25
C GLU A 187 1.48 -8.77 -16.32
N ALA A 188 1.15 -8.16 -15.17
CA ALA A 188 0.27 -8.75 -14.18
C ALA A 188 -1.08 -8.02 -14.17
N PHE A 189 -2.16 -8.78 -14.06
CA PHE A 189 -3.52 -8.23 -13.98
C PHE A 189 -3.93 -8.09 -12.52
N LEU A 190 -3.89 -6.85 -12.05
CA LEU A 190 -4.37 -6.44 -10.75
C LEU A 190 -5.89 -6.32 -10.80
N ARG A 191 -6.56 -7.09 -9.96
CA ARG A 191 -8.01 -7.05 -9.85
C ARG A 191 -8.40 -6.23 -8.61
N PRO A 192 -9.43 -5.38 -8.70
CA PRO A 192 -10.09 -4.86 -7.51
C PRO A 192 -10.56 -6.02 -6.66
N GLY A 193 -10.32 -5.94 -5.36
CA GLY A 193 -10.82 -6.94 -4.45
C GLY A 193 -10.32 -6.71 -3.04
N ALA A 194 -11.16 -7.07 -2.08
CA ALA A 194 -10.66 -7.35 -0.74
C ALA A 194 -9.60 -8.44 -0.82
N LEU A 195 -8.64 -8.37 0.09
CA LEU A 195 -7.50 -9.28 0.14
C LEU A 195 -7.97 -10.74 0.12
N PRO A 196 -7.20 -11.66 -0.48
CA PRO A 196 -7.50 -13.08 -0.36
C PRO A 196 -7.62 -13.43 1.12
N ARG A 197 -8.81 -13.87 1.53
CA ARG A 197 -9.04 -14.43 2.86
C ARG A 197 -8.16 -15.68 2.94
N LYS A 198 -7.24 -15.72 3.90
CA LYS A 198 -6.60 -16.98 4.29
C LYS A 198 -7.62 -17.89 4.95
#